data_AF-A0A965EZ94-F1
#
_entry.id   AF-A0A965EZ94-F1
#
_cell.length_a   1.000
_cell.length_b   1.000
_cell.length_c   1.000
_cell.angle_alpha   90.00
_cell.angle_beta   90.00
_cell.angle_gamma   90.00
#
_symmetry.space_group_name_H-M   'P 1'
#
loop_
_entity.id
_entity.type
_entity.pdbx_description
1 polymer ?
#
loop_
_entity_poly.entity_id
_entity_poly.type
_entity_poly.pdbx_seq_one_letter_code
_entity_poly.pdbx_strand_id
1 'polypeptide(L)' 'MRLVEATAIDGHTTIFVASGPAFKSGVVVPPFQNVHVYSLIAKLLGVTPAKTDGSVDSVRVLLRP' A
#
# COMPACT_ATOMS: atom_id res chain seq x y z
N MET A 1 0.49 15.07 13.64
CA MET A 1 0.11 14.53 12.32
C MET A 1 1.03 15.20 11.30
N ARG A 2 2.09 14.53 10.84
CA ARG A 2 2.96 15.10 9.79
C ARG A 2 2.30 14.83 8.45
N LEU A 3 2.06 15.88 7.69
CA LEU A 3 1.59 15.84 6.31
C LEU A 3 2.57 14.96 5.52
N VAL A 4 2.07 13.90 4.89
CA VAL A 4 2.85 13.07 3.97
C VAL A 4 2.67 13.72 2.60
N GLU A 5 3.67 14.42 2.09
CA GLU A 5 3.61 14.97 0.74
C GLU A 5 3.66 13.81 -0.26
N ALA A 6 2.51 13.51 -0.87
CA ALA A 6 2.42 12.65 -2.03
C ALA A 6 2.69 13.51 -3.27
N THR A 7 3.93 13.55 -3.76
CA THR A 7 4.24 14.21 -5.03
C THR A 7 3.91 13.28 -6.19
N ALA A 8 2.82 13.59 -6.90
CA ALA A 8 2.65 13.25 -8.31
C ALA A 8 1.74 14.31 -8.97
N ILE A 9 2.34 15.18 -9.76
CA ILE A 9 1.67 16.23 -10.55
C ILE A 9 1.36 15.70 -11.95
N ASP A 10 0.33 14.88 -12.05
CA ASP A 10 -0.44 14.62 -13.27
C ASP A 10 -1.83 14.12 -12.86
N GLY A 11 -2.89 14.52 -13.57
CA GLY A 11 -4.29 14.46 -13.13
C GLY A 11 -4.87 13.07 -12.83
N HIS A 12 -4.07 12.02 -12.93
CA HIS A 12 -4.47 10.61 -12.85
C HIS A 12 -3.84 9.85 -11.67
N THR A 13 -3.10 10.52 -10.77
CA THR A 13 -2.51 9.87 -9.58
C THR A 13 -3.41 10.01 -8.35
N THR A 14 -3.51 8.94 -7.55
CA THR A 14 -4.29 8.91 -6.31
C THR A 14 -3.40 8.85 -5.08
N ILE A 15 -3.90 9.34 -3.94
CA ILE A 15 -3.20 9.28 -2.65
C ILE A 15 -3.44 7.92 -1.98
N PHE A 16 -2.38 7.36 -1.39
CA PHE A 16 -2.46 6.21 -0.49
C PHE A 16 -1.79 6.55 0.85
N VAL A 17 -2.53 6.38 1.95
CA VAL A 17 -2.02 6.57 3.32
C VAL A 17 -2.44 5.37 4.15
N ALA A 18 -1.50 4.80 4.91
CA ALA A 18 -1.74 3.68 5.79
C ALA A 18 -1.15 3.92 7.18
N SER A 19 -1.86 3.46 8.22
CA SER A 19 -1.42 3.51 9.61
C SER A 19 -1.92 2.27 10.33
N GLY A 20 -1.04 1.64 11.10
CA GLY A 20 -1.35 0.44 11.85
C GLY A 20 -0.11 -0.36 12.24
N PRO A 21 -0.26 -1.37 13.12
CA PRO A 21 0.87 -2.14 13.64
C PRO A 21 1.58 -2.97 12.56
N ALA A 22 0.89 -3.33 11.48
CA ALA A 22 1.46 -4.08 10.36
C ALA A 22 2.29 -3.22 9.40
N PHE A 23 2.13 -1.89 9.43
CA PHE A 23 2.82 -0.98 8.51
C PHE A 23 4.10 -0.42 9.12
N LYS A 24 5.10 -0.16 8.28
CA LYS A 24 6.26 0.67 8.67
C LYS A 24 5.78 2.08 9.01
N SER A 25 6.37 2.68 10.02
CA SER A 25 5.98 4.00 10.52
C SER A 25 6.98 5.07 10.08
N GLY A 26 6.49 6.26 9.73
CA GLY A 26 7.35 7.41 9.41
C GLY A 26 8.11 7.31 8.08
N VAL A 27 7.63 6.49 7.14
CA VAL A 27 8.25 6.30 5.83
C VAL A 27 7.37 6.83 4.71
N VAL A 28 8.01 7.32 3.64
CA VAL A 28 7.40 7.54 2.33
C VAL A 28 7.96 6.47 1.41
N VAL A 29 7.10 5.82 0.63
CA VAL A 29 7.49 4.75 -0.28
C VAL A 29 7.32 5.17 -1.74
N PRO A 30 7.99 4.51 -2.69
CA PRO A 30 7.73 4.71 -4.10
C PRO A 30 6.26 4.46 -4.47
N PRO A 31 5.73 5.10 -5.53
CA PRO A 31 4.40 4.82 -6.05
C PRO A 31 4.23 3.34 -6.42
N PHE A 32 3.00 2.85 -6.31
CA PHE A 32 2.63 1.50 -6.72
C PHE A 32 1.25 1.51 -7.39
N GLN A 33 0.91 0.45 -8.12
CA GLN A 33 -0.38 0.34 -8.80
C GLN A 33 -1.49 -0.11 -7.85
N ASN A 34 -2.66 0.55 -7.94
CA ASN A 34 -3.83 0.24 -7.09
C ASN A 34 -4.32 -1.22 -7.20
N VAL A 35 -3.97 -1.95 -8.26
CA VAL A 35 -4.28 -3.37 -8.43
C VAL A 35 -3.76 -4.26 -7.28
N HIS A 36 -2.74 -3.81 -6.55
CA HIS A 36 -2.15 -4.56 -5.43
C HIS A 36 -2.85 -4.33 -4.07
N VAL A 37 -3.75 -3.35 -3.96
CA VAL A 37 -4.40 -2.97 -2.69
C VAL A 37 -5.27 -4.10 -2.14
N TYR A 38 -5.99 -4.84 -3.00
CA TYR A 38 -6.80 -5.98 -2.56
C TYR A 38 -5.92 -7.07 -1.91
N SER A 39 -4.83 -7.46 -2.56
CA SER A 39 -3.91 -8.49 -2.05
C SER A 39 -3.26 -8.08 -0.73
N LEU A 40 -2.97 -6.78 -0.56
CA LEU A 40 -2.53 -6.21 0.72
C LEU A 40 -3.59 -6.37 1.82
N ILE A 41 -4.84 -5.99 1.56
CA ILE A 41 -5.93 -6.09 2.55
C ILE A 41 -6.18 -7.55 2.94
N ALA A 42 -6.22 -8.47 1.97
CA ALA A 42 -6.37 -9.89 2.24
C ALA A 42 -5.27 -10.43 3.16
N LYS A 43 -4.01 -10.02 2.93
CA LYS A 43 -2.86 -10.36 3.79
C LYS A 43 -3.05 -9.81 5.21
N LEU A 44 -3.49 -8.56 5.36
CA LEU A 44 -3.68 -7.92 6.66
C LEU A 44 -4.81 -8.56 7.47
N LEU A 45 -5.86 -9.03 6.80
CA LEU A 45 -6.99 -9.73 7.42
C LEU A 45 -6.70 -11.22 7.67
N GLY A 46 -5.61 -11.76 7.14
CA GLY A 46 -5.28 -13.19 7.28
C GLY A 46 -6.23 -14.12 6.50
N VAL A 47 -6.85 -13.64 5.42
CA VAL A 47 -7.77 -14.42 4.58
C VAL A 47 -7.11 -14.87 3.28
N THR A 48 -7.60 -15.97 2.71
CA THR A 48 -7.16 -16.41 1.38
C THR A 48 -7.67 -15.45 0.31
N PRO A 49 -6.78 -14.81 -0.49
CA PRO A 49 -7.21 -13.91 -1.54
C PRO A 49 -7.85 -14.68 -2.70
N ALA A 50 -8.87 -14.10 -3.32
CA ALA A 50 -9.34 -14.54 -4.63
C ALA A 50 -8.28 -14.28 -5.71
N LYS A 51 -8.38 -14.97 -6.86
CA LYS A 51 -7.47 -14.76 -7.99
C LYS A 51 -7.68 -13.37 -8.58
N THR A 52 -6.64 -12.55 -8.57
CA THR A 52 -6.58 -11.21 -9.19
C THR A 52 -5.19 -10.99 -9.80
N ASP A 53 -4.99 -9.91 -10.56
CA ASP A 53 -3.66 -9.52 -11.07
C ASP A 53 -2.77 -8.89 -9.98
N GLY A 54 -3.29 -8.72 -8.77
CA GLY A 54 -2.59 -8.09 -7.66
C GLY A 54 -1.66 -9.05 -6.91
N SER A 55 -0.48 -8.58 -6.51
CA SER A 55 0.47 -9.32 -5.67
C SER A 55 0.82 -8.54 -4.40
N VAL A 56 0.90 -9.24 -3.27
CA VAL A 56 1.35 -8.66 -2.00
C VAL A 56 2.84 -8.31 -2.05
N ASP A 57 3.63 -9.04 -2.84
CA ASP A 57 5.06 -8.79 -2.96
C ASP A 57 5.36 -7.41 -3.56
N SER A 58 4.52 -6.96 -4.50
CA SER A 58 4.63 -5.62 -5.11
C SER A 58 4.47 -4.46 -4.10
N VAL A 59 3.89 -4.72 -2.93
CA VAL A 59 3.61 -3.72 -1.89
C VAL A 59 4.25 -4.10 -0.54
N ARG A 60 5.10 -5.12 -0.51
CA ARG A 60 5.73 -5.62 0.72
C ARG A 60 6.62 -4.60 1.40
N VAL A 61 7.12 -3.61 0.66
CA VAL A 61 7.88 -2.47 1.21
C VAL A 61 7.11 -1.70 2.28
N LEU A 62 5.76 -1.71 2.23
CA LEU A 62 4.87 -1.08 3.21
C LEU A 62 4.86 -1.79 4.58
N LEU A 63 5.11 -3.09 4.59
CA LEU A 63 4.86 -3.96 5.74
C LEU A 63 6.10 -4.05 6.65
N ARG A 64 5.87 -4.19 7.96
CA ARG A 64 6.91 -4.58 8.91
C ARG A 64 7.42 -6.00 8.59
N PRO A 65 8.68 -6.32 8.92
CA PRO A 65 9.24 -7.66 8.74
C PRO A 65 8.38 -8.76 9.38
#